data_AF-A0A3L8E4H1-F1
#
_entry.id   AF-A0A3L8E4H1-F1
#
_cell.length_a   1.000
_cell.length_b   1.000
_cell.length_c   1.000
_cell.angle_alpha   90.00
_cell.angle_beta   90.00
_cell.angle_gamma   90.00
#
_symmetry.space_group_name_H-M   'P 1'
#
loop_
_entity.id
_entity.type
_entity.pdbx_description
1 polymer ?
#
loop_
_entity_poly.entity_id
_entity_poly.type
_entity_poly.pdbx_seq_one_letter_code
_entity_poly.pdbx_strand_id
1 'polypeptide(L)'
;MKYAMLENAMDIIMSKTCVKFERIYPDETGELPPEGWVNITGNQNGCFSDLGRSPFAPSVLNLNVKKCFRIIGHAIHEILHTLGVYHEHMRPDRDDHITIIWENIRPGNQCNVYNRINRGN
;
A
#
# COMPACT_ATOMS: atom_id res chain seq x y z
N MET A 1 12.49 1.01 18.11
CA MET A 1 12.58 -0.12 17.16
C MET A 1 11.51 -0.11 16.06
N LYS A 2 10.21 0.10 16.33
CA LYS A 2 9.17 0.02 15.27
C LYS A 2 9.20 1.17 14.23
N TYR A 3 9.49 2.39 14.68
CA TYR A 3 9.77 3.52 13.77
C TYR A 3 10.95 3.23 12.84
N ALA A 4 12.02 2.62 13.36
CA ALA A 4 13.18 2.22 12.57
C ALA A 4 12.87 1.18 11.48
N MET A 5 11.83 0.35 11.65
CA MET A 5 11.42 -0.59 10.58
C MET A 5 10.71 0.10 9.43
N LEU A 6 9.90 1.13 9.72
CA LEU A 6 9.26 1.94 8.69
C LEU A 6 10.31 2.72 7.90
N GLU A 7 11.25 3.37 8.61
CA GLU A 7 12.36 4.10 8.01
C GLU A 7 13.23 3.19 7.15
N ASN A 8 13.61 2.01 7.65
CA ASN A 8 14.36 1.03 6.87
C ASN A 8 13.61 0.55 5.61
N ALA A 9 12.29 0.37 5.68
CA ALA A 9 11.50 0.01 4.50
C ALA A 9 11.53 1.13 3.43
N MET A 10 11.41 2.39 3.87
CA MET A 10 11.56 3.56 3.00
C MET A 10 12.97 3.64 2.40
N ASP A 11 14.01 3.45 3.21
CA ASP A 11 15.41 3.47 2.76
C ASP A 11 15.70 2.40 1.71
N ILE A 12 15.18 1.18 1.90
CA ILE A 12 15.30 0.11 0.91
C ILE A 12 14.72 0.56 -0.43
N ILE A 13 13.50 1.11 -0.44
CA ILE A 13 12.85 1.60 -1.67
C ILE A 13 13.66 2.74 -2.29
N MET A 14 14.09 3.72 -1.49
CA MET A 14 14.90 4.86 -1.98
C MET A 14 16.26 4.43 -2.53
N SER A 15 16.83 3.32 -2.05
CA SER A 15 18.11 2.78 -2.52
C SER A 15 18.01 2.01 -3.85
N LYS A 16 16.79 1.57 -4.23
CA LYS A 16 16.53 0.75 -5.42
C LYS A 16 15.73 1.47 -6.49
N THR A 17 15.23 2.65 -6.20
CA THR A 17 14.35 3.42 -7.10
C THR A 17 14.71 4.90 -7.06
N CYS A 18 14.08 5.70 -7.92
CA CYS A 18 14.19 7.16 -7.86
C CYS A 18 13.25 7.80 -6.82
N VAL A 19 12.36 7.02 -6.18
CA VAL A 19 11.42 7.53 -5.17
C VAL A 19 12.18 8.12 -3.99
N LYS A 20 11.64 9.19 -3.41
CA LYS A 20 12.11 9.82 -2.18
C LYS A 20 10.96 10.00 -1.21
N PHE A 21 11.21 9.73 0.07
CA PHE A 21 10.26 9.97 1.16
C PHE A 21 10.73 11.17 1.96
N GLU A 22 9.88 12.18 2.05
CA GLU A 22 10.15 13.40 2.79
C GLU A 22 9.08 13.58 3.85
N ARG A 23 9.52 13.91 5.06
CA ARG A 23 8.61 14.22 6.15
C ARG A 23 8.01 15.60 5.90
N ILE A 24 6.69 15.67 5.86
CA ILE A 24 5.98 16.95 5.84
C ILE A 24 5.81 17.49 7.25
N TYR A 25 5.73 18.81 7.35
CA TYR A 25 5.47 19.52 8.59
C TYR A 25 4.25 20.44 8.41
N PRO A 26 3.51 20.73 9.48
CA PRO A 26 2.46 21.74 9.43
C PRO A 26 3.03 23.11 9.06
N ASP A 27 2.20 23.96 8.47
CA ASP A 27 2.53 25.34 8.17
C ASP A 27 2.59 26.23 9.44
N GLU A 28 2.78 27.53 9.26
CA GLU A 28 2.84 28.50 10.35
C GLU A 28 1.56 28.55 11.21
N THR A 29 0.41 28.12 10.64
CA THR A 29 -0.87 28.03 11.35
C THR A 29 -1.03 26.72 12.13
N GLY A 30 -0.13 25.75 11.91
CA GLY A 30 -0.18 24.43 12.51
C GLY A 30 -1.00 23.43 11.69
N GLU A 31 -1.36 23.76 10.45
CA GLU A 31 -2.17 22.90 9.57
C GLU A 31 -1.31 22.15 8.54
N LEU A 32 -1.69 20.91 8.24
CA LEU A 32 -1.10 20.15 7.14
C LEU A 32 -1.85 20.45 5.83
N PRO A 33 -1.20 20.27 4.65
CA PRO A 33 -1.88 20.41 3.38
C PRO A 33 -3.15 19.54 3.30
N PRO A 34 -4.21 19.97 2.61
CA PRO A 34 -5.46 19.21 2.52
C PRO A 34 -5.31 17.88 1.77
N GLU A 35 -4.38 17.79 0.81
CA GLU A 35 -4.10 16.56 0.06
C GLU A 35 -2.63 16.47 -0.40
N GLY A 36 -2.29 15.38 -1.09
CA GLY A 36 -0.99 15.21 -1.75
C GLY A 36 0.12 14.67 -0.85
N TRP A 37 -0.24 14.13 0.30
CA TRP A 37 0.67 13.45 1.22
C TRP A 37 0.10 12.13 1.72
N VAL A 38 0.94 11.35 2.40
CA VAL A 38 0.55 10.04 2.94
C VAL A 38 0.36 10.14 4.45
N ASN A 39 -0.87 9.89 4.90
CA ASN A 39 -1.19 9.79 6.31
C ASN A 39 -0.88 8.39 6.84
N ILE A 40 0.27 8.28 7.52
CA ILE A 40 0.73 7.01 8.09
C ILE A 40 0.14 6.82 9.48
N THR A 41 -0.66 5.78 9.64
CA THR A 41 -1.33 5.41 10.90
C THR A 41 -0.94 3.99 11.33
N GLY A 42 -1.24 3.61 12.57
CA GLY A 42 -0.91 2.25 13.05
C GLY A 42 -1.85 1.72 14.12
N ASN A 43 -3.00 2.37 14.30
CA ASN A 43 -3.96 2.11 15.38
C ASN A 43 -5.11 1.23 14.89
N GLN A 44 -5.39 1.23 13.58
CA GLN A 44 -6.45 0.41 13.00
C GLN A 44 -5.98 -1.03 12.85
N ASN A 45 -6.93 -1.95 12.83
CA ASN A 45 -6.64 -3.36 12.66
C ASN A 45 -6.22 -3.68 11.22
N GLY A 46 -5.17 -4.48 11.05
CA GLY A 46 -4.68 -4.92 9.73
C GLY A 46 -3.56 -4.05 9.16
N CYS A 47 -3.10 -4.43 7.98
CA CYS A 47 -2.15 -3.70 7.14
C CYS A 47 -2.88 -3.38 5.84
N PHE A 48 -2.93 -2.10 5.47
CA PHE A 48 -3.59 -1.68 4.24
C PHE A 48 -3.12 -0.27 3.86
N SER A 49 -3.23 0.05 2.57
CA SER A 49 -3.15 1.42 2.10
C SER A 49 -4.16 1.71 0.99
N ASP A 50 -4.33 2.99 0.69
CA ASP A 50 -4.86 3.40 -0.60
C ASP A 50 -3.90 2.99 -1.71
N LEU A 51 -4.44 2.86 -2.93
CA LEU A 51 -3.63 2.60 -4.10
C LEU A 51 -3.27 3.90 -4.81
N GLY A 52 -2.01 4.30 -4.68
CA GLY A 52 -1.52 5.55 -5.26
C GLY A 52 -1.96 6.81 -4.50
N ARG A 53 -1.73 7.96 -5.14
CA ARG A 53 -2.10 9.28 -4.60
C ARG A 53 -3.61 9.51 -4.71
N SER A 54 -4.26 9.80 -3.57
CA SER A 54 -5.62 10.32 -3.56
C SER A 54 -5.64 11.77 -4.10
N PRO A 55 -6.55 12.10 -5.03
CA PRO A 55 -6.66 13.45 -5.59
C PRO A 55 -7.43 14.43 -4.70
N PHE A 56 -8.11 13.95 -3.64
CA PHE A 56 -9.03 14.77 -2.84
C PHE A 56 -8.71 14.81 -1.34
N ALA A 57 -7.75 14.02 -0.90
CA ALA A 57 -7.42 13.86 0.51
C ALA A 57 -5.99 13.30 0.65
N PRO A 58 -5.45 13.21 1.88
CA PRO A 58 -4.23 12.45 2.11
C PRO A 58 -4.48 10.97 1.81
N SER A 59 -3.53 10.30 1.13
CA SER A 59 -3.59 8.85 0.98
C SER A 59 -3.36 8.18 2.32
N VAL A 60 -4.14 7.17 2.66
CA VAL A 60 -4.01 6.44 3.92
C VAL A 60 -3.01 5.30 3.78
N LEU A 61 -2.09 5.18 4.74
CA LEU A 61 -1.24 4.00 4.94
C LEU A 61 -1.38 3.56 6.40
N ASN A 62 -2.07 2.45 6.65
CA ASN A 62 -2.19 1.88 8.00
C ASN A 62 -1.25 0.69 8.18
N LEU A 63 -0.28 0.87 9.07
CA LEU A 63 0.68 -0.14 9.49
C LEU A 63 0.47 -0.46 10.96
N ASN A 64 -0.49 -1.35 11.26
CA ASN A 64 -0.76 -1.76 12.64
C ASN A 64 0.53 -2.15 13.38
N VAL A 65 0.80 -1.45 14.49
CA VAL A 65 2.07 -1.55 15.20
C VAL A 65 2.35 -2.93 15.79
N LYS A 66 1.35 -3.80 15.92
CA LYS A 66 1.50 -5.18 16.43
C LYS A 66 1.60 -6.22 15.30
N LYS A 67 1.08 -5.93 14.10
CA LYS A 67 0.93 -6.93 13.02
C LYS A 67 1.80 -6.65 11.81
N CYS A 68 1.95 -5.40 11.40
CA CYS A 68 2.55 -5.02 10.12
C CYS A 68 4.08 -4.90 10.16
N PHE A 69 4.67 -4.90 11.36
CA PHE A 69 6.12 -4.87 11.56
C PHE A 69 6.69 -6.23 11.98
N ARG A 70 5.99 -7.34 11.71
CA ARG A 70 6.52 -8.69 11.98
C ARG A 70 7.71 -9.03 11.07
N ILE A 71 7.63 -8.60 9.81
CA ILE A 71 8.70 -8.67 8.81
C ILE A 71 8.71 -7.36 8.02
N ILE A 72 9.87 -6.91 7.57
CA ILE A 72 10.00 -5.65 6.83
C ILE A 72 9.21 -5.66 5.50
N GLY A 73 9.07 -6.84 4.88
CA GLY A 73 8.35 -7.02 3.62
C GLY A 73 6.88 -6.57 3.69
N HIS A 74 6.21 -6.66 4.84
CA HIS A 74 4.86 -6.14 4.98
C HIS A 74 4.82 -4.61 4.87
N ALA A 75 5.74 -3.89 5.52
CA ALA A 75 5.82 -2.44 5.38
C ALA A 75 6.16 -2.04 3.94
N ILE A 76 7.11 -2.72 3.30
CA ILE A 76 7.44 -2.48 1.88
C ILE A 76 6.21 -2.69 0.99
N HIS A 77 5.46 -3.78 1.20
CA HIS A 77 4.25 -4.10 0.42
C HIS A 77 3.21 -2.98 0.47
N GLU A 78 2.85 -2.50 1.66
CA GLU A 78 1.86 -1.43 1.79
C GLU A 78 2.38 -0.08 1.28
N ILE A 79 3.69 0.19 1.40
CA ILE A 79 4.29 1.38 0.78
C ILE A 79 4.21 1.28 -0.75
N LEU A 80 4.42 0.10 -1.34
CA LEU A 80 4.28 -0.10 -2.78
C LEU A 80 2.84 0.10 -3.26
N HIS A 81 1.84 -0.35 -2.51
CA HIS A 81 0.43 0.00 -2.79
C HIS A 81 0.22 1.52 -2.76
N THR A 82 0.76 2.20 -1.75
CA THR A 82 0.70 3.67 -1.65
C THR A 82 1.36 4.35 -2.87
N LEU A 83 2.37 3.73 -3.48
CA LEU A 83 3.01 4.18 -4.72
C LEU A 83 2.25 3.79 -6.01
N GLY A 84 1.16 3.02 -5.90
CA GLY A 84 0.28 2.65 -7.01
C GLY A 84 0.52 1.25 -7.59
N VAL A 85 1.30 0.40 -6.92
CA VAL A 85 1.57 -0.96 -7.38
C VAL A 85 0.45 -1.90 -6.94
N TYR A 86 -0.24 -2.53 -7.88
CA TYR A 86 -1.24 -3.56 -7.60
C TYR A 86 -0.58 -4.88 -7.17
N HIS A 87 -1.39 -5.81 -6.63
CA HIS A 87 -0.94 -7.19 -6.48
C HIS A 87 -0.61 -7.80 -7.85
N GLU A 88 0.51 -8.52 -7.92
CA GLU A 88 1.03 -9.09 -9.17
C GLU A 88 0.05 -10.06 -9.84
N HIS A 89 -0.69 -10.83 -9.04
CA HIS A 89 -1.72 -11.75 -9.56
C HIS A 89 -2.94 -11.04 -10.15
N MET A 90 -2.99 -9.71 -10.15
CA MET A 90 -4.05 -8.91 -10.79
C MET A 90 -3.64 -8.36 -12.16
N ARG A 91 -2.45 -8.71 -12.64
CA ARG A 91 -2.01 -8.31 -13.98
C ARG A 91 -2.97 -8.83 -15.05
N PRO A 92 -3.20 -8.06 -16.14
CA PRO A 92 -4.06 -8.50 -17.25
C PRO A 92 -3.63 -9.82 -17.88
N ASP A 93 -2.32 -10.08 -17.93
CA ASP A 93 -1.69 -11.26 -18.51
C ASP A 93 -1.44 -12.39 -17.48
N ARG A 94 -1.98 -12.29 -16.26
CA ARG A 94 -1.73 -13.29 -15.21
C ARG A 94 -2.08 -14.72 -15.67
N ASP A 95 -3.11 -14.86 -16.50
CA ASP A 95 -3.67 -16.17 -16.87
C ASP A 95 -2.72 -16.93 -17.83
N ASP A 96 -1.67 -16.27 -18.34
CA ASP A 96 -0.54 -16.88 -19.07
C ASP A 96 0.56 -17.43 -18.14
N HIS A 97 0.53 -17.06 -16.86
CA HIS A 97 1.60 -17.35 -15.89
C HIS A 97 1.13 -18.19 -14.70
N ILE A 98 -0.12 -18.02 -14.28
CA ILE A 98 -0.70 -18.70 -13.13
C ILE A 98 -2.11 -19.21 -13.44
N THR A 99 -2.51 -20.28 -12.74
CA THR A 99 -3.90 -20.76 -12.76
C THR A 99 -4.56 -20.47 -11.43
N ILE A 100 -5.71 -19.78 -11.46
CA ILE A 100 -6.53 -19.58 -10.27
C ILE A 100 -7.47 -20.78 -10.08
N ILE A 101 -7.31 -21.47 -8.95
CA ILE A 101 -8.19 -22.57 -8.53
C ILE A 101 -9.39 -21.95 -7.79
N TRP A 102 -10.40 -21.52 -8.55
CA TRP A 102 -11.52 -20.71 -8.04
C TRP A 102 -12.35 -21.41 -6.97
N GLU A 103 -12.45 -22.72 -7.02
CA GLU A 103 -13.14 -23.57 -6.03
C GLU A 103 -12.50 -23.50 -4.64
N ASN A 104 -11.23 -23.12 -4.55
CA ASN A 104 -10.52 -22.96 -3.27
C ASN A 104 -10.65 -21.54 -2.69
N ILE A 105 -11.30 -20.61 -3.42
CA ILE A 105 -11.52 -19.25 -2.93
C ILE A 105 -12.77 -19.23 -2.04
N ARG A 106 -12.62 -18.70 -0.83
CA ARG A 106 -13.73 -18.53 0.11
C ARG A 106 -14.87 -17.72 -0.55
N PRO A 107 -16.13 -18.17 -0.43
CA PRO A 107 -17.27 -17.40 -0.93
C PRO A 107 -17.27 -15.96 -0.43
N GLY A 108 -17.44 -15.00 -1.34
CA GLY A 108 -17.40 -13.56 -1.05
C GLY A 108 -16.03 -12.90 -1.28
N ASN A 109 -14.94 -13.67 -1.42
CA ASN A 109 -13.59 -13.14 -1.59
C ASN A 109 -13.11 -13.10 -3.05
N GLN A 110 -13.95 -13.47 -4.02
CA GLN A 110 -13.58 -13.52 -5.43
C GLN A 110 -13.13 -12.14 -5.97
N CYS A 111 -13.68 -11.05 -5.41
CA CYS A 111 -13.29 -9.67 -5.72
C CYS A 111 -11.80 -9.36 -5.48
N ASN A 112 -11.11 -10.11 -4.62
CA ASN A 112 -9.68 -9.96 -4.35
C ASN A 112 -8.79 -10.62 -5.40
N VAL A 113 -9.38 -11.43 -6.28
CA VAL A 113 -8.66 -12.24 -7.27
C VAL A 113 -9.00 -11.83 -8.71
N TYR A 114 -10.13 -11.16 -8.92
CA TYR A 114 -10.50 -10.64 -10.24
C TYR A 114 -9.52 -9.58 -10.76
N ASN A 115 -9.17 -9.70 -12.05
CA ASN A 115 -8.47 -8.65 -12.79
C ASN A 115 -9.37 -7.41 -12.86
N ARG A 116 -8.91 -6.30 -12.27
CA ARG A 116 -9.68 -5.04 -12.26
C ARG A 116 -9.79 -4.39 -13.64
N ILE A 117 -8.98 -4.82 -14.61
CA ILE A 117 -8.92 -4.24 -15.97
C ILE A 117 -9.97 -4.84 -16.92
N ASN A 118 -10.59 -5.99 -16.58
CA ASN A 118 -11.63 -6.62 -17.42
C ASN A 118 -13.08 -6.30 -16.99
N ARG A 119 -13.32 -5.23 -16.22
CA ARG A 119 -14.68 -4.77 -15.86
C ARG A 119 -15.36 -3.92 -16.96
N GLY A 120 -15.02 -4.18 -18.22
CA GLY A 120 -15.41 -3.36 -19.36
C GLY A 120 -16.02 -4.13 -20.53
N ASN A 121 -16.75 -5.22 -20.26
CA ASN A 121 -17.65 -5.86 -21.23
C ASN A 121 -19.06 -5.99 -20.64
#